data_AF-A0A838ZHG4-F1
#
_entry.id   AF-A0A838ZHG4-F1
#
_cell.length_a   1.000
_cell.length_b   1.000
_cell.length_c   1.000
_cell.angle_alpha   90.00
_cell.angle_beta   90.00
_cell.angle_gamma   90.00
#
_symmetry.space_group_name_H-M   'P 1'
#
loop_
_entity.id
_entity.type
_entity.pdbx_description
1 polymer ?
#
loop_
_entity_poly.entity_id
_entity_poly.type
_entity_poly.pdbx_seq_one_letter_code
_entity_poly.pdbx_strand_id
1 'polypeptide(L)'
;MKPLISFLSILFFGNFIFSQSHQLYTENKVKEMPVFPGCETVDPQDKKDMTKCIAANLSDRLLQNMKGVDEFLIHSGIYDARADVQFIISKEGILFGMKEMEGSDPILGEAAVMAMEKIAMELPPIRPAKLKDGTVVNLVFQIPIHYQLEKKEEKLADFIYPVDEIVLFTLLDEAELRYEIRLYKGKDIKVYEIKDDQFSFLGKFLTLNELESSEPYKSLIEKCKASDKILVTDGFLEKEFFEIYIYNLFANSEKEPVFVEVVKVDEKKIHSITKFEKEAEFNQSKFAPLIYRE
;
A
#
# COMPACT_ATOMS: atom_id res chain seq x y z
N MET A 1 4.16 -25.88 75.29
CA MET A 1 4.73 -25.85 73.92
C MET A 1 4.13 -24.68 73.17
N LYS A 2 4.92 -23.63 72.91
CA LYS A 2 4.54 -22.48 72.05
C LYS A 2 5.51 -22.46 70.88
N PRO A 3 5.07 -22.41 69.60
CA PRO A 3 6.00 -22.33 68.50
C PRO A 3 6.49 -20.88 68.34
N LEU A 4 7.81 -20.76 68.21
CA LEU A 4 8.54 -19.54 67.92
C LEU A 4 8.51 -19.35 66.40
N ILE A 5 7.74 -18.38 65.88
CA ILE A 5 7.74 -18.04 64.45
C ILE A 5 8.88 -17.05 64.21
N SER A 6 9.94 -17.53 63.56
CA SER A 6 11.06 -16.73 63.06
C SER A 6 10.62 -15.98 61.80
N PHE A 7 10.56 -14.65 61.86
CA PHE A 7 10.35 -13.81 60.68
C PHE A 7 11.69 -13.60 59.97
N LEU A 8 11.86 -14.26 58.82
CA LEU A 8 12.97 -14.06 57.89
C LEU A 8 12.72 -12.76 57.12
N SER A 9 13.47 -11.71 57.43
CA SER A 9 13.43 -10.44 56.69
C SER A 9 14.12 -10.60 55.33
N ILE A 10 13.33 -10.73 54.27
CA ILE A 10 13.81 -10.71 52.88
C ILE A 10 13.95 -9.23 52.48
N LEU A 11 15.21 -8.77 52.38
CA LEU A 11 15.56 -7.49 51.78
C LEU A 11 15.28 -7.57 50.26
N PHE A 12 14.11 -7.06 49.85
CA PHE A 12 13.85 -6.71 48.46
C PHE A 12 14.77 -5.54 48.08
N PHE A 13 15.91 -5.83 47.47
CA PHE A 13 16.62 -4.85 46.65
C PHE A 13 15.71 -4.52 45.47
N GLY A 14 14.99 -3.40 45.59
CA GLY A 14 14.25 -2.83 44.48
C GLY A 14 15.21 -2.54 43.35
N ASN A 15 15.05 -3.26 42.24
CA ASN A 15 15.62 -2.89 40.96
C ASN A 15 14.99 -1.55 40.55
N PHE A 16 15.64 -0.45 40.93
CA PHE A 16 15.42 0.84 40.27
C PHE A 16 15.93 0.69 38.85
N ILE A 17 15.04 0.29 37.94
CA ILE A 17 15.23 0.46 36.51
C ILE A 17 15.21 1.98 36.29
N PHE A 18 16.40 2.57 36.25
CA PHE A 18 16.59 3.96 35.83
C PHE A 18 16.14 4.08 34.37
N SER A 19 14.92 4.56 34.15
CA SER A 19 14.49 5.09 32.87
C SER A 19 15.27 6.38 32.60
N GLN A 20 16.46 6.28 32.00
CA GLN A 20 17.18 7.47 31.53
C GLN A 20 16.40 8.07 30.36
N SER A 21 15.73 9.21 30.61
CA SER A 21 15.23 10.05 29.52
C SER A 21 16.44 10.55 28.73
N HIS A 22 16.62 10.05 27.51
CA HIS A 22 17.70 10.52 26.64
C HIS A 22 17.47 11.99 26.26
N GLN A 23 18.48 12.84 26.48
CA GLN A 23 18.40 14.24 26.09
C GLN A 23 18.33 14.37 24.56
N LEU A 24 17.35 15.14 24.09
CA LEU A 24 17.10 15.41 22.68
C LEU A 24 17.63 16.78 22.29
N TYR A 25 18.25 16.86 21.12
CA TYR A 25 18.80 18.09 20.56
C TYR A 25 18.07 18.48 19.28
N THR A 26 18.13 19.76 18.92
CA THR A 26 17.67 20.28 17.62
C THR A 26 18.85 20.80 16.82
N GLU A 27 18.67 21.00 15.51
CA GLU A 27 19.69 21.47 14.55
C GLU A 27 20.51 22.66 15.08
N ASN A 28 19.85 23.63 15.71
CA ASN A 28 20.50 24.83 16.23
C ASN A 28 21.46 24.58 17.41
N LYS A 29 21.38 23.43 18.06
CA LYS A 29 22.18 23.08 19.25
C LYS A 29 23.38 22.19 18.95
N VAL A 30 23.49 21.63 17.74
CA VAL A 30 24.62 20.81 17.32
C VAL A 30 25.64 21.62 16.51
N LYS A 31 26.89 21.14 16.46
CA LYS A 31 27.95 21.69 15.60
C LYS A 31 27.95 20.98 14.25
N GLU A 32 27.95 19.64 14.27
CA GLU A 32 27.83 18.80 13.09
C GLU A 32 26.44 18.18 13.03
N MET A 33 25.80 18.28 11.88
CA MET A 33 24.58 17.57 11.54
C MET A 33 24.86 16.07 11.33
N PRO A 34 23.84 15.20 11.46
CA PRO A 34 23.99 13.80 11.12
C PRO A 34 24.21 13.67 9.61
N VAL A 35 25.03 12.72 9.19
CA VAL A 35 25.23 12.41 7.76
C VAL A 35 24.39 11.21 7.42
N PHE A 36 23.27 11.49 6.77
CA PHE A 36 22.36 10.47 6.25
C PHE A 36 22.98 9.78 5.03
N PRO A 37 22.73 8.46 4.82
CA PRO A 37 23.25 7.75 3.65
C PRO A 37 22.90 8.47 2.34
N GLY A 38 23.92 8.81 1.55
CA GLY A 38 23.80 9.62 0.32
C GLY A 38 24.17 11.10 0.48
N CYS A 39 24.51 11.55 1.70
CA CYS A 39 24.90 12.93 2.00
C CYS A 39 26.38 13.10 2.37
N GLU A 40 27.24 12.11 2.08
CA GLU A 40 28.63 12.05 2.52
C GLU A 40 29.51 13.15 1.92
N THR A 41 29.08 13.75 0.81
CA THR A 41 29.80 14.82 0.10
C THR A 41 29.50 16.22 0.64
N VAL A 42 28.48 16.36 1.49
CA VAL A 42 28.07 17.64 2.08
C VAL A 42 28.82 17.87 3.39
N ASP A 43 29.32 19.10 3.61
CA ASP A 43 29.94 19.46 4.88
C ASP A 43 28.91 19.35 6.03
N PRO A 44 29.14 18.52 7.05
CA PRO A 44 28.22 18.37 8.18
C PRO A 44 28.04 19.63 9.02
N GLN A 45 28.93 20.61 8.90
CA GLN A 45 28.78 21.92 9.56
C GLN A 45 27.93 22.87 8.73
N ASP A 46 27.76 22.62 7.42
CA ASP A 46 26.78 23.32 6.59
C ASP A 46 25.39 22.74 6.84
N LYS A 47 24.76 23.27 7.89
CA LYS A 47 23.46 22.78 8.36
C LYS A 47 22.38 22.89 7.29
N LYS A 48 22.40 23.97 6.51
CA LYS A 48 21.38 24.24 5.49
C LYS A 48 21.45 23.22 4.38
N ASP A 49 22.63 22.99 3.83
CA ASP A 49 22.77 22.06 2.71
C ASP A 49 22.70 20.60 3.17
N MET A 50 23.13 20.30 4.41
CA MET A 50 22.91 18.98 5.01
C MET A 50 21.42 18.69 5.22
N THR A 51 20.66 19.62 5.81
CA THR A 51 19.21 19.47 6.02
C THR A 51 18.47 19.25 4.71
N LYS A 52 18.84 19.97 3.64
CA LYS A 52 18.28 19.73 2.30
C LYS A 52 18.63 18.34 1.76
N CYS A 53 19.87 17.90 1.92
CA CYS A 53 20.29 16.58 1.44
C CYS A 53 19.55 15.45 2.17
N ILE A 54 19.41 15.55 3.50
CA ILE A 54 18.63 14.61 4.31
C ILE A 54 17.18 14.59 3.83
N ALA A 55 16.56 15.77 3.69
CA ALA A 55 15.18 15.87 3.25
C ALA A 55 14.96 15.26 1.87
N ALA A 56 15.86 15.50 0.91
CA ALA A 56 15.77 14.93 -0.43
C ALA A 56 15.89 13.40 -0.42
N ASN A 57 16.95 12.85 0.18
CA ASN A 57 17.16 11.39 0.24
C ASN A 57 16.04 10.67 1.00
N LEU A 58 15.50 11.28 2.05
CA LEU A 58 14.40 10.71 2.81
C LEU A 58 13.08 10.78 2.03
N SER A 59 12.81 11.90 1.34
CA SER A 59 11.62 12.05 0.50
C SER A 59 11.61 11.02 -0.63
N ASP A 60 12.73 10.79 -1.30
CA ASP A 60 12.84 9.78 -2.36
C ASP A 60 12.51 8.36 -1.85
N ARG A 61 12.95 8.04 -0.63
CA ARG A 61 12.66 6.75 0.01
C ARG A 61 11.21 6.65 0.48
N LEU A 62 10.63 7.74 0.96
CA LEU A 62 9.22 7.81 1.33
C LEU A 62 8.34 7.56 0.11
N LEU A 63 8.61 8.22 -1.02
CA LEU A 63 7.88 8.00 -2.27
C LEU A 63 7.90 6.53 -2.71
N GLN A 64 9.01 5.83 -2.52
CA GLN A 64 9.10 4.40 -2.85
C GLN A 64 8.32 3.50 -1.89
N ASN A 65 8.20 3.90 -0.61
CA ASN A 65 7.53 3.12 0.42
C ASN A 65 6.05 3.49 0.61
N MET A 66 5.61 4.59 0.02
CA MET A 66 4.21 5.05 0.03
C MET A 66 3.46 4.69 -1.26
N LYS A 67 3.97 3.74 -2.06
CA LYS A 67 3.26 3.23 -3.23
C LYS A 67 1.90 2.65 -2.81
N GLY A 68 0.84 3.04 -3.51
CA GLY A 68 -0.55 2.63 -3.23
C GLY A 68 -1.29 3.55 -2.26
N VAL A 69 -0.60 4.40 -1.50
CA VAL A 69 -1.24 5.42 -0.63
C VAL A 69 -2.09 6.39 -1.45
N ASP A 70 -1.66 6.65 -2.68
CA ASP A 70 -2.37 7.47 -3.66
C ASP A 70 -3.78 6.95 -3.95
N GLU A 71 -3.93 5.64 -4.15
CA GLU A 71 -5.23 5.01 -4.39
C GLU A 71 -6.17 5.17 -3.18
N PHE A 72 -5.67 4.98 -1.97
CA PHE A 72 -6.44 5.16 -0.74
C PHE A 72 -6.88 6.62 -0.55
N LEU A 73 -5.99 7.58 -0.83
CA LEU A 73 -6.30 9.01 -0.74
C LEU A 73 -7.34 9.42 -1.79
N ILE A 74 -7.18 8.97 -3.05
CA ILE A 74 -8.17 9.19 -4.12
C ILE A 74 -9.53 8.62 -3.73
N HIS A 75 -9.57 7.37 -3.25
CA HIS A 75 -10.81 6.72 -2.82
C HIS A 75 -11.49 7.48 -1.67
N SER A 76 -10.70 8.06 -0.78
CA SER A 76 -11.17 8.91 0.33
C SER A 76 -11.55 10.33 -0.11
N GLY A 77 -11.40 10.66 -1.40
CA GLY A 77 -11.68 11.99 -1.94
C GLY A 77 -10.64 13.05 -1.57
N ILE A 78 -9.45 12.62 -1.17
CA ILE A 78 -8.34 13.46 -0.71
C ILE A 78 -7.36 13.64 -1.86
N TYR A 79 -7.30 14.85 -2.42
CA TYR A 79 -6.40 15.19 -3.55
C TYR A 79 -5.30 16.19 -3.14
N ASP A 80 -5.40 16.78 -1.96
CA ASP A 80 -4.40 17.67 -1.36
C ASP A 80 -4.37 17.35 0.14
N ALA A 81 -3.26 16.80 0.61
CA ALA A 81 -3.06 16.40 2.01
C ALA A 81 -1.66 16.77 2.48
N ARG A 82 -1.55 17.16 3.74
CA ARG A 82 -0.28 17.54 4.37
C ARG A 82 -0.12 16.82 5.69
N ALA A 83 1.07 16.32 5.93
CA ALA A 83 1.44 15.71 7.20
C ALA A 83 2.83 16.18 7.61
N ASP A 84 3.01 16.39 8.90
CA ASP A 84 4.31 16.68 9.49
C ASP A 84 4.73 15.48 10.33
N VAL A 85 5.86 14.85 10.01
CA VAL A 85 6.36 13.69 10.73
C VAL A 85 7.61 14.07 11.52
N GLN A 86 7.60 13.79 12.82
CA GLN A 86 8.75 13.93 13.70
C GLN A 86 9.42 12.56 13.92
N PHE A 87 10.74 12.54 13.96
CA PHE A 87 11.53 11.36 14.29
C PHE A 87 12.86 11.75 14.94
N ILE A 88 13.58 10.75 15.47
CA ILE A 88 14.85 10.93 16.14
C ILE A 88 15.94 10.17 15.39
N ILE A 89 17.06 10.83 15.12
CA ILE A 89 18.30 10.20 14.68
C ILE A 89 19.14 9.96 15.94
N SER A 90 19.35 8.70 16.28
CA SER A 90 20.05 8.32 17.51
C SER A 90 21.56 8.57 17.42
N LYS A 91 22.22 8.61 18.58
CA LYS A 91 23.69 8.65 18.68
C LYS A 91 24.35 7.37 18.13
N GLU A 92 23.60 6.28 17.99
CA GLU A 92 24.00 5.02 17.33
C GLU A 92 23.74 5.03 15.82
N GLY A 93 23.13 6.09 15.27
CA GLY A 93 22.87 6.21 13.84
C GLY A 93 21.59 5.51 13.36
N ILE A 94 20.62 5.32 14.25
CA ILE A 94 19.34 4.63 13.95
C ILE A 94 18.20 5.64 14.00
N LEU A 95 17.21 5.48 13.13
CA LEU A 95 15.96 6.25 13.17
C LEU A 95 14.98 5.59 14.15
N PHE A 96 14.36 6.38 15.04
CA PHE A 96 13.32 5.89 15.95
C PHE A 96 12.39 7.01 16.41
N GLY A 97 11.33 6.65 17.14
CA GLY A 97 10.41 7.63 17.74
C GLY A 97 9.60 8.42 16.71
N MET A 98 9.25 7.77 15.60
CA MET A 98 8.42 8.33 14.55
C MET A 98 7.04 8.64 15.11
N LYS A 99 6.51 9.81 14.78
CA LYS A 99 5.12 10.17 15.05
C LYS A 99 4.66 11.27 14.11
N GLU A 100 3.38 11.28 13.82
CA GLU A 100 2.72 12.43 13.22
C GLU A 100 2.60 13.58 14.23
N MET A 101 2.66 14.80 13.72
CA MET A 101 2.50 16.02 14.49
C MET A 101 1.05 16.49 14.40
N GLU A 102 0.60 17.20 15.43
CA GLU A 102 -0.74 17.81 15.47
C GLU A 102 -0.98 18.70 14.24
N GLY A 103 -2.15 18.56 13.63
CA GLY A 103 -2.52 19.27 12.39
C GLY A 103 -2.16 18.53 11.10
N SER A 104 -1.53 17.36 11.19
CA SER A 104 -1.35 16.46 10.05
C SER A 104 -2.68 15.85 9.60
N ASP A 105 -2.83 15.64 8.29
CA ASP A 105 -3.85 14.74 7.75
C ASP A 105 -3.63 13.33 8.31
N PRO A 106 -4.63 12.70 8.94
CA PRO A 106 -4.44 11.45 9.66
C PRO A 106 -4.09 10.27 8.74
N ILE A 107 -4.63 10.24 7.51
CA ILE A 107 -4.37 9.14 6.57
C ILE A 107 -2.93 9.25 6.04
N LEU A 108 -2.56 10.44 5.59
CA LEU A 108 -1.21 10.69 5.10
C LEU A 108 -0.17 10.57 6.22
N GLY A 109 -0.49 11.05 7.42
CA GLY A 109 0.37 10.99 8.60
C GLY A 109 0.67 9.56 9.02
N GLU A 110 -0.35 8.73 9.18
CA GLU A 110 -0.21 7.31 9.51
C GLU A 110 0.60 6.56 8.46
N ALA A 111 0.26 6.72 7.17
CA ALA A 111 0.98 6.09 6.07
C ALA A 111 2.46 6.50 6.03
N ALA A 112 2.75 7.77 6.28
CA ALA A 112 4.12 8.26 6.35
C ALA A 112 4.89 7.70 7.55
N VAL A 113 4.26 7.57 8.72
CA VAL A 113 4.88 6.94 9.90
C VAL A 113 5.23 5.49 9.61
N MET A 114 4.31 4.71 9.04
CA MET A 114 4.57 3.31 8.65
C MET A 114 5.71 3.21 7.62
N ALA A 115 5.72 4.08 6.62
CA ALA A 115 6.80 4.12 5.63
C ALA A 115 8.16 4.47 6.28
N MET A 116 8.18 5.41 7.22
CA MET A 116 9.38 5.78 7.98
C MET A 116 9.91 4.63 8.83
N GLU A 117 9.02 3.86 9.48
CA GLU A 117 9.40 2.67 10.25
C GLU A 117 10.06 1.61 9.37
N LYS A 118 9.50 1.35 8.18
CA LYS A 118 10.11 0.44 7.21
C LYS A 118 11.47 0.93 6.72
N ILE A 119 11.58 2.22 6.38
CA ILE A 119 12.86 2.83 6.00
C ILE A 119 13.90 2.64 7.10
N ALA A 120 13.53 2.84 8.37
CA ALA A 120 14.44 2.69 9.50
C ALA A 120 15.01 1.27 9.64
N MET A 121 14.27 0.24 9.23
CA MET A 121 14.73 -1.16 9.27
C MET A 121 15.73 -1.48 8.14
N GLU A 122 15.64 -0.79 7.01
CA GLU A 122 16.44 -1.06 5.81
C GLU A 122 17.65 -0.12 5.68
N LEU A 123 17.65 1.01 6.38
CA LEU A 123 18.63 2.06 6.22
C LEU A 123 20.00 1.65 6.79
N PRO A 124 21.11 1.87 6.05
CA PRO A 124 22.45 1.80 6.63
C PRO A 124 22.62 2.77 7.82
N PRO A 125 23.53 2.49 8.76
CA PRO A 125 23.74 3.37 9.90
C PRO A 125 24.07 4.81 9.50
N ILE A 126 23.37 5.77 10.10
CA ILE A 126 23.57 7.21 9.92
C ILE A 126 24.77 7.66 10.74
N ARG A 127 25.63 8.53 10.21
CA ARG A 127 26.65 9.14 11.08
C ARG A 127 25.97 10.13 12.03
N PRO A 128 26.12 9.99 13.36
CA PRO A 128 25.35 10.78 14.31
C PRO A 128 25.79 12.26 14.34
N ALA A 129 24.87 13.11 14.81
CA ALA A 129 25.13 14.51 15.07
C ALA A 129 26.14 14.69 16.22
N LYS A 130 26.91 15.79 16.19
CA LYS A 130 27.90 16.10 17.24
C LYS A 130 27.76 17.51 17.79
N LEU A 131 27.98 17.65 19.08
CA LEU A 131 28.14 18.94 19.76
C LEU A 131 29.51 19.56 19.46
N LYS A 132 29.73 20.78 19.96
CA LYS A 132 30.99 21.52 19.75
C LYS A 132 32.21 20.81 20.32
N ASP A 133 32.03 20.05 21.40
CA ASP A 133 33.04 19.25 22.08
C ASP A 133 33.27 17.87 21.43
N GLY A 134 32.52 17.54 20.36
CA GLY A 134 32.57 16.26 19.67
C GLY A 134 31.65 15.18 20.24
N THR A 135 30.90 15.47 21.31
CA THR A 135 29.94 14.52 21.90
C THR A 135 28.84 14.17 20.89
N VAL A 136 28.63 12.87 20.66
CA VAL A 136 27.54 12.35 19.81
C VAL A 136 26.21 12.42 20.54
N VAL A 137 25.14 12.84 19.84
CA VAL A 137 23.84 13.10 20.48
C VAL A 137 22.66 12.64 19.63
N ASN A 138 21.51 12.44 20.30
CA ASN A 138 20.24 12.21 19.64
C ASN A 138 19.70 13.53 19.10
N LEU A 139 19.37 13.57 17.80
CA LEU A 139 18.83 14.74 17.14
C LEU A 139 17.38 14.50 16.74
N VAL A 140 16.49 15.42 17.11
CA VAL A 140 15.10 15.43 16.65
C VAL A 140 15.03 16.15 15.31
N PHE A 141 14.34 15.51 14.37
CA PHE A 141 14.04 16.04 13.06
C PHE A 141 12.53 16.06 12.83
N GLN A 142 12.08 16.99 11.98
CA GLN A 142 10.72 17.05 11.47
C GLN A 142 10.78 17.28 9.97
N ILE A 143 9.95 16.55 9.23
CA ILE A 143 9.81 16.73 7.78
C ILE A 143 8.35 17.01 7.44
N PRO A 144 8.08 18.05 6.62
CA PRO A 144 6.77 18.23 6.02
C PRO A 144 6.64 17.30 4.81
N ILE A 145 5.51 16.62 4.72
CA ILE A 145 5.11 15.77 3.61
C ILE A 145 3.87 16.42 3.00
N HIS A 146 3.98 16.79 1.74
CA HIS A 146 2.87 17.33 0.97
C HIS A 146 2.54 16.35 -0.14
N TYR A 147 1.31 15.86 -0.12
CA TYR A 147 0.77 14.99 -1.12
C TYR A 147 -0.25 15.77 -1.94
N GLN A 148 0.03 15.91 -3.24
CA GLN A 148 -0.83 16.63 -4.16
C GLN A 148 -1.06 15.79 -5.42
N LEU A 149 -2.31 15.46 -5.67
CA LEU A 149 -2.76 14.85 -6.90
C LEU A 149 -3.49 15.87 -7.74
N GLU A 150 -3.21 15.87 -9.04
CA GLU A 150 -4.16 16.46 -9.95
C GLU A 150 -5.46 15.66 -9.80
N LYS A 151 -6.54 16.34 -9.42
CA LYS A 151 -7.86 15.83 -9.67
C LYS A 151 -7.97 15.71 -11.18
N LYS A 152 -7.57 14.57 -11.74
CA LYS A 152 -8.09 14.15 -13.02
C LYS A 152 -9.58 14.20 -12.79
N GLU A 153 -10.25 15.16 -13.43
CA GLU A 153 -11.65 14.96 -13.75
C GLU A 153 -11.62 13.67 -14.53
N GLU A 154 -11.80 12.56 -13.82
CA GLU A 154 -12.20 11.33 -14.45
C GLU A 154 -13.45 11.76 -15.20
N LYS A 155 -13.29 11.98 -16.50
CA LYS A 155 -14.27 11.48 -17.44
C LYS A 155 -14.26 9.94 -17.30
N LEU A 156 -14.55 9.42 -16.11
CA LEU A 156 -15.70 8.56 -15.96
C LEU A 156 -16.79 9.31 -16.72
N ALA A 157 -16.87 9.06 -18.03
CA ALA A 157 -18.18 9.04 -18.62
C ALA A 157 -19.01 8.25 -17.61
N ASP A 158 -20.08 8.85 -17.12
CA ASP A 158 -21.02 8.31 -16.15
C ASP A 158 -21.50 6.92 -16.60
N PHE A 159 -20.64 5.90 -16.55
CA PHE A 159 -20.98 4.51 -16.64
C PHE A 159 -21.52 4.19 -15.26
N ILE A 160 -22.71 4.74 -15.01
CA ILE A 160 -23.62 4.23 -14.03
C ILE A 160 -23.97 2.86 -14.57
N TYR A 161 -23.20 1.86 -14.11
CA TYR A 161 -23.57 0.48 -14.35
C TYR A 161 -24.98 0.29 -13.80
N PRO A 162 -25.86 -0.44 -14.51
CA PRO A 162 -27.23 -0.65 -14.07
C PRO A 162 -27.32 -1.56 -12.82
N VAL A 163 -26.19 -1.87 -12.20
CA VAL A 163 -26.02 -2.85 -11.12
C VAL A 163 -25.06 -2.34 -10.06
N ASP A 164 -25.16 -2.93 -8.88
CA ASP A 164 -24.33 -2.61 -7.71
C ASP A 164 -22.90 -3.16 -7.85
N GLU A 165 -22.72 -4.30 -8.53
CA GLU A 165 -21.44 -4.98 -8.69
C GLU A 165 -21.14 -5.34 -10.15
N ILE A 166 -19.90 -5.12 -10.57
CA ILE A 166 -19.39 -5.63 -11.85
C ILE A 166 -18.20 -6.55 -11.63
N VAL A 167 -18.07 -7.61 -12.43
CA VAL A 167 -16.92 -8.51 -12.39
C VAL A 167 -15.74 -7.88 -13.12
N LEU A 168 -14.61 -7.74 -12.43
CA LEU A 168 -13.36 -7.29 -13.01
C LEU A 168 -12.59 -8.47 -13.62
N PHE A 169 -12.37 -9.51 -12.82
CA PHE A 169 -11.75 -10.77 -13.24
C PHE A 169 -12.04 -11.90 -12.26
N THR A 170 -11.80 -13.13 -12.69
CA THR A 170 -11.89 -14.35 -11.89
C THR A 170 -10.49 -14.95 -11.73
N LEU A 171 -10.10 -15.20 -10.49
CA LEU A 171 -8.90 -15.96 -10.14
C LEU A 171 -9.26 -17.44 -9.98
N LEU A 172 -8.31 -18.31 -10.34
CA LEU A 172 -8.46 -19.77 -10.27
C LEU A 172 -7.32 -20.35 -9.42
N ASP A 173 -7.67 -21.18 -8.44
CA ASP A 173 -6.68 -21.95 -7.69
C ASP A 173 -6.42 -23.34 -8.31
N GLU A 174 -5.58 -24.15 -7.65
CA GLU A 174 -5.20 -25.49 -8.15
C GLU A 174 -6.34 -26.51 -8.08
N ALA A 175 -7.39 -26.24 -7.28
CA ALA A 175 -8.57 -27.08 -7.17
C ALA A 175 -9.71 -26.60 -8.08
N GLU A 176 -9.43 -25.68 -9.00
CA GLU A 176 -10.42 -25.00 -9.85
C GLU A 176 -11.50 -24.25 -9.04
N LEU A 177 -11.19 -23.85 -7.80
CA LEU A 177 -12.05 -22.90 -7.07
C LEU A 177 -11.91 -21.53 -7.72
N ARG A 178 -13.05 -20.88 -7.88
CA ARG A 178 -13.16 -19.60 -8.56
C ARG A 178 -13.32 -18.49 -7.54
N TYR A 179 -12.50 -17.46 -7.66
CA TYR A 179 -12.60 -16.25 -6.85
C TYR A 179 -12.93 -15.07 -7.76
N GLU A 180 -14.17 -14.60 -7.69
CA GLU A 180 -14.64 -13.49 -8.51
C GLU A 180 -14.31 -12.17 -7.82
N ILE A 181 -13.49 -11.35 -8.48
CA ILE A 181 -13.09 -10.03 -8.03
C ILE A 181 -14.05 -9.03 -8.65
N ARG A 182 -14.81 -8.33 -7.81
CA ARG A 182 -15.89 -7.43 -8.24
C ARG A 182 -15.65 -6.00 -7.81
N LEU A 183 -16.01 -5.05 -8.66
CA LEU A 183 -16.07 -3.63 -8.33
C LEU A 183 -17.49 -3.27 -7.90
N TYR A 184 -17.65 -2.85 -6.64
CA TYR A 184 -18.90 -2.41 -6.05
C TYR A 184 -19.05 -0.89 -6.18
N LYS A 185 -20.12 -0.46 -6.87
CA LYS A 185 -20.49 0.95 -7.07
C LYS A 185 -19.35 1.84 -7.58
N GLY A 186 -18.45 1.27 -8.38
CA GLY A 186 -17.30 1.98 -8.93
C GLY A 186 -16.24 2.39 -7.90
N LYS A 187 -16.24 1.79 -6.71
CA LYS A 187 -15.39 2.22 -5.59
C LYS A 187 -14.64 1.10 -4.92
N ASP A 188 -15.38 0.17 -4.33
CA ASP A 188 -14.82 -0.86 -3.46
C ASP A 188 -14.60 -2.15 -4.23
N ILE A 189 -13.61 -2.94 -3.83
CA ILE A 189 -13.43 -4.29 -4.35
C ILE A 189 -14.05 -5.28 -3.39
N LYS A 190 -14.83 -6.22 -3.92
CA LYS A 190 -15.36 -7.36 -3.17
C LYS A 190 -14.87 -8.65 -3.80
N VAL A 191 -14.63 -9.63 -2.94
CA VAL A 191 -14.21 -10.97 -3.37
C VAL A 191 -15.23 -12.00 -2.96
N TYR A 192 -15.59 -12.85 -3.91
CA TYR A 192 -16.50 -13.97 -3.69
C TYR A 192 -15.85 -15.27 -4.14
N GLU A 193 -15.93 -16.31 -3.32
CA GLU A 193 -15.69 -17.67 -3.76
C GLU A 193 -16.93 -18.20 -4.47
N ILE A 194 -16.74 -18.88 -5.61
CA ILE A 194 -17.81 -19.55 -6.34
C ILE A 194 -17.54 -21.04 -6.33
N LYS A 195 -18.52 -21.79 -5.79
CA LYS A 195 -18.49 -23.25 -5.73
C LYS A 195 -19.90 -23.79 -5.94
N ASP A 196 -20.07 -24.71 -6.89
CA ASP A 196 -21.35 -25.35 -7.19
C ASP A 196 -22.51 -24.33 -7.37
N ASP A 197 -22.24 -23.26 -8.14
CA ASP A 197 -23.15 -22.12 -8.37
C ASP A 197 -23.55 -21.31 -7.11
N GLN A 198 -22.87 -21.54 -5.98
CA GLN A 198 -23.04 -20.75 -4.75
C GLN A 198 -21.91 -19.73 -4.60
N PHE A 199 -22.30 -18.55 -4.11
CA PHE A 199 -21.38 -17.43 -3.87
C PHE A 199 -21.17 -17.25 -2.37
N SER A 200 -19.91 -17.32 -1.94
CA SER A 200 -19.51 -17.02 -0.56
C SER A 200 -18.71 -15.73 -0.53
N PHE A 201 -19.23 -14.70 0.13
CA PHE A 201 -18.50 -13.45 0.31
C PHE A 201 -17.29 -13.66 1.22
N LEU A 202 -16.10 -13.30 0.75
CA LEU A 202 -14.84 -13.52 1.47
C LEU A 202 -14.25 -12.24 2.05
N GLY A 203 -14.51 -11.08 1.46
CA GLY A 203 -13.92 -9.84 1.94
C GLY A 203 -14.17 -8.63 1.06
N LYS A 204 -13.91 -7.46 1.64
CA LYS A 204 -13.97 -6.15 1.01
C LYS A 204 -12.60 -5.49 1.12
N PHE A 205 -12.13 -4.90 0.03
CA PHE A 205 -10.88 -4.18 -0.10
C PHE A 205 -11.17 -2.80 -0.68
N LEU A 206 -10.41 -1.80 -0.28
CA LEU A 206 -10.56 -0.43 -0.77
C LEU A 206 -9.94 -0.27 -2.16
N THR A 207 -8.85 -0.99 -2.44
CA THR A 207 -8.12 -0.87 -3.71
C THR A 207 -7.61 -2.22 -4.23
N LEU A 208 -7.21 -2.25 -5.51
CA LEU A 208 -6.63 -3.44 -6.13
C LEU A 208 -5.28 -3.79 -5.51
N ASN A 209 -4.47 -2.78 -5.16
CA ASN A 209 -3.17 -3.01 -4.49
C ASN A 209 -3.33 -3.66 -3.10
N GLU A 210 -4.37 -3.27 -2.36
CA GLU A 210 -4.68 -3.91 -1.07
C GLU A 210 -4.96 -5.40 -1.25
N LEU A 211 -5.81 -5.74 -2.23
CA LEU A 211 -6.10 -7.12 -2.61
C LEU A 211 -4.83 -7.86 -3.05
N GLU A 212 -4.02 -7.26 -3.93
CA GLU A 212 -2.76 -7.82 -4.43
C GLU A 212 -1.71 -8.04 -3.34
N SER A 213 -1.85 -7.40 -2.18
CA SER A 213 -0.94 -7.54 -1.05
C SER A 213 -1.44 -8.55 -0.01
N SER A 214 -2.68 -9.03 -0.14
CA SER A 214 -3.31 -9.94 0.83
C SER A 214 -3.28 -11.38 0.33
N GLU A 215 -2.76 -12.30 1.14
CA GLU A 215 -2.93 -13.75 0.87
C GLU A 215 -4.39 -14.18 1.11
N PRO A 216 -4.91 -15.16 0.34
CA PRO A 216 -4.24 -15.91 -0.74
C PRO A 216 -4.24 -15.19 -2.11
N TYR A 217 -4.89 -14.04 -2.22
CA TYR A 217 -5.12 -13.35 -3.50
C TYR A 217 -3.83 -12.86 -4.15
N LYS A 218 -2.85 -12.43 -3.35
CA LYS A 218 -1.50 -12.13 -3.82
C LYS A 218 -0.93 -13.28 -4.65
N SER A 219 -0.86 -14.48 -4.07
CA SER A 219 -0.32 -15.67 -4.74
C SER A 219 -1.09 -16.03 -6.01
N LEU A 220 -2.43 -15.92 -5.97
CA LEU A 220 -3.29 -16.18 -7.13
C LEU A 220 -3.08 -15.16 -8.25
N ILE A 221 -2.97 -13.88 -7.92
CA ILE A 221 -2.73 -12.80 -8.88
C ILE A 221 -1.33 -12.93 -9.48
N GLU A 222 -0.30 -13.24 -8.69
CA GLU A 222 1.06 -13.51 -9.19
C GLU A 222 1.07 -14.64 -10.22
N LYS A 223 0.26 -15.70 -10.02
CA LYS A 223 0.07 -16.77 -11.01
C LYS A 223 -0.65 -16.27 -12.26
N CYS A 224 -1.69 -15.45 -12.12
CA CYS A 224 -2.39 -14.84 -13.26
C CYS A 224 -1.50 -13.88 -14.05
N LYS A 225 -0.58 -13.14 -13.41
CA LYS A 225 0.40 -12.26 -14.06
C LYS A 225 1.34 -13.00 -15.02
N ALA A 226 1.53 -14.31 -14.82
CA ALA A 226 2.29 -15.15 -15.74
C ALA A 226 1.50 -15.58 -16.99
N SER A 227 0.18 -15.37 -17.01
CA SER A 227 -0.67 -15.63 -18.17
C SER A 227 -1.00 -14.34 -18.91
N ASP A 228 -1.02 -14.40 -20.23
CA ASP A 228 -1.51 -13.34 -21.11
C ASP A 228 -3.03 -13.27 -21.15
N LYS A 229 -3.74 -14.25 -20.57
CA LYS A 229 -5.19 -14.42 -20.68
C LYS A 229 -5.81 -14.69 -19.31
N ILE A 230 -6.78 -13.87 -18.92
CA ILE A 230 -7.46 -13.96 -17.63
C ILE A 230 -8.96 -14.06 -17.84
N LEU A 231 -9.60 -15.03 -17.20
CA LEU A 231 -11.05 -15.18 -17.22
C LEU A 231 -11.68 -14.00 -16.49
N VAL A 232 -12.65 -13.34 -17.11
CA VAL A 232 -13.49 -12.35 -16.44
C VAL A 232 -14.65 -13.06 -15.76
N THR A 233 -15.49 -13.66 -16.57
CA THR A 233 -16.71 -14.35 -16.18
C THR A 233 -17.11 -15.29 -17.31
N ASP A 234 -18.01 -16.19 -17.02
CA ASP A 234 -18.77 -16.93 -18.01
C ASP A 234 -20.26 -16.88 -17.69
N GLY A 235 -21.08 -17.31 -18.63
CA GLY A 235 -22.51 -17.36 -18.42
C GLY A 235 -23.31 -17.52 -19.70
N PHE A 236 -24.60 -17.75 -19.52
CA PHE A 236 -25.55 -17.81 -20.62
C PHE A 236 -26.01 -16.40 -21.01
N LEU A 237 -25.95 -16.12 -22.30
CA LEU A 237 -26.65 -15.00 -22.91
C LEU A 237 -27.65 -15.57 -23.93
N GLU A 238 -28.92 -15.30 -23.71
CA GLU A 238 -30.04 -15.94 -24.43
C GLU A 238 -30.02 -17.47 -24.28
N LYS A 239 -29.46 -18.20 -25.25
CA LYS A 239 -29.39 -19.67 -25.27
C LYS A 239 -27.97 -20.20 -25.49
N GLU A 240 -27.01 -19.30 -25.53
CA GLU A 240 -25.62 -19.60 -25.86
C GLU A 240 -24.75 -19.33 -24.65
N PHE A 241 -23.75 -20.18 -24.41
CA PHE A 241 -22.80 -20.03 -23.31
C PHE A 241 -21.55 -19.30 -23.81
N PHE A 242 -21.14 -18.26 -23.08
CA PHE A 242 -19.99 -17.45 -23.41
C PHE A 242 -19.02 -17.39 -22.24
N GLU A 243 -17.74 -17.26 -22.58
CA GLU A 243 -16.68 -16.90 -21.66
C GLU A 243 -16.10 -15.56 -22.12
N ILE A 244 -15.79 -14.69 -21.16
CA ILE A 244 -15.17 -13.40 -21.41
C ILE A 244 -13.77 -13.43 -20.82
N TYR A 245 -12.80 -13.03 -21.63
CA TYR A 245 -11.40 -12.99 -21.23
C TYR A 245 -10.82 -11.58 -21.42
N ILE A 246 -9.99 -11.14 -20.48
CA ILE A 246 -9.12 -9.99 -20.67
C ILE A 246 -7.72 -10.52 -21.00
N TYR A 247 -7.15 -9.95 -22.06
CA TYR A 247 -5.78 -10.20 -22.44
C TYR A 247 -4.87 -9.07 -21.96
N ASN A 248 -3.65 -9.44 -21.56
CA ASN A 248 -2.57 -8.51 -21.21
C ASN A 248 -2.86 -7.59 -20.02
N LEU A 249 -3.86 -7.91 -19.18
CA LEU A 249 -4.29 -7.06 -18.05
C LEU A 249 -3.13 -6.61 -17.16
N PHE A 250 -2.19 -7.53 -16.90
CA PHE A 250 -1.01 -7.27 -16.08
C PHE A 250 0.30 -7.24 -16.87
N ALA A 251 0.24 -7.27 -18.20
CA ALA A 251 1.42 -7.12 -19.03
C ALA A 251 1.93 -5.68 -18.95
N ASN A 252 3.23 -5.47 -19.16
CA ASN A 252 3.79 -4.12 -19.20
C ASN A 252 3.18 -3.36 -20.40
N SER A 253 2.35 -2.36 -20.11
CA SER A 253 1.44 -1.68 -21.05
C SER A 253 2.12 -1.02 -22.25
N GLU A 254 3.44 -0.83 -22.21
CA GLU A 254 4.22 -0.26 -23.31
C GLU A 254 4.45 -1.23 -24.48
N LYS A 255 4.19 -2.54 -24.31
CA LYS A 255 4.50 -3.55 -25.34
C LYS A 255 3.27 -4.19 -25.98
N GLU A 256 2.18 -4.37 -25.24
CA GLU A 256 1.00 -5.09 -25.73
C GLU A 256 -0.28 -4.42 -25.21
N PRO A 257 -1.26 -4.10 -26.09
CA PRO A 257 -2.50 -3.49 -25.66
C PRO A 257 -3.36 -4.49 -24.89
N VAL A 258 -4.07 -3.99 -23.87
CA VAL A 258 -5.14 -4.71 -23.17
C VAL A 258 -6.36 -4.77 -24.09
N PHE A 259 -6.98 -5.95 -24.23
CA PHE A 259 -8.23 -6.10 -24.95
C PHE A 259 -9.10 -7.19 -24.33
N VAL A 260 -10.41 -7.11 -24.58
CA VAL A 260 -11.39 -8.11 -24.14
C VAL A 260 -11.72 -9.03 -25.32
N GLU A 261 -11.69 -10.35 -25.12
CA GLU A 261 -12.19 -11.32 -26.09
C GLU A 261 -13.43 -12.02 -25.53
N VAL A 262 -14.47 -12.12 -26.34
CA VAL A 262 -15.65 -12.93 -26.05
C VAL A 262 -15.59 -14.19 -26.89
N VAL A 263 -15.68 -15.34 -26.24
CA VAL A 263 -15.70 -16.64 -26.90
C VAL A 263 -16.99 -17.37 -26.60
N LYS A 264 -17.49 -18.12 -27.56
CA LYS A 264 -18.63 -19.03 -27.41
C LYS A 264 -18.11 -20.44 -27.15
N VAL A 265 -18.74 -21.14 -26.21
CA VAL A 265 -18.40 -22.53 -25.88
C VAL A 265 -19.54 -23.45 -26.32
N ASP A 266 -19.28 -24.27 -27.35
CA ASP A 266 -20.22 -25.25 -27.90
C ASP A 266 -19.58 -26.64 -27.88
N GLU A 267 -20.18 -27.63 -27.19
CA GLU A 267 -19.75 -29.04 -27.24
C GLU A 267 -18.22 -29.26 -27.06
N LYS A 268 -17.59 -28.47 -26.16
CA LYS A 268 -16.14 -28.42 -25.89
C LYS A 268 -15.27 -27.78 -26.98
N LYS A 269 -15.86 -27.07 -27.94
CA LYS A 269 -15.16 -26.20 -28.88
C LYS A 269 -15.33 -24.74 -28.46
N ILE A 270 -14.23 -24.01 -28.54
CA ILE A 270 -14.18 -22.58 -28.24
C ILE A 270 -14.10 -21.82 -29.55
N HIS A 271 -15.05 -20.91 -29.76
CA HIS A 271 -15.13 -20.08 -30.95
C HIS A 271 -14.98 -18.61 -30.56
N SER A 272 -13.90 -17.95 -31.01
CA SER A 272 -13.76 -16.49 -30.84
C SER A 272 -14.86 -15.78 -31.61
N ILE A 273 -15.64 -14.95 -30.90
CA ILE A 273 -16.78 -14.23 -31.47
C ILE A 273 -16.40 -12.80 -31.81
N THR A 274 -15.76 -12.10 -30.87
CA THR A 274 -15.37 -10.70 -31.05
C THR A 274 -14.27 -10.31 -30.08
N LYS A 275 -13.53 -9.26 -30.44
CA LYS A 275 -12.52 -8.62 -29.60
C LYS A 275 -12.84 -7.13 -29.46
N PHE A 276 -12.65 -6.59 -28.27
CA PHE A 276 -12.85 -5.18 -27.95
C PHE A 276 -11.52 -4.60 -27.46
N GLU A 277 -10.95 -3.68 -28.23
CA GLU A 277 -9.71 -2.98 -27.85
C GLU A 277 -9.99 -1.82 -26.88
N LYS A 278 -11.26 -1.41 -26.75
CA LYS A 278 -11.69 -0.34 -25.86
C LYS A 278 -12.81 -0.81 -24.94
N GLU A 279 -12.68 -0.48 -23.66
CA GLU A 279 -13.69 -0.76 -22.64
C GLU A 279 -15.07 -0.21 -23.01
N ALA A 280 -15.13 1.03 -23.53
CA ALA A 280 -16.38 1.67 -23.93
C ALA A 280 -17.15 0.89 -25.01
N GLU A 281 -16.43 0.20 -25.91
CA GLU A 281 -17.04 -0.62 -26.97
C GLU A 281 -17.61 -1.93 -26.38
N PHE A 282 -16.89 -2.55 -25.44
CA PHE A 282 -17.38 -3.71 -24.71
C PHE A 282 -18.63 -3.36 -23.86
N ASN A 283 -18.59 -2.25 -23.13
CA ASN A 283 -19.68 -1.79 -22.26
C ASN A 283 -20.98 -1.46 -23.03
N GLN A 284 -20.87 -1.11 -24.31
CA GLN A 284 -22.03 -0.89 -25.20
C GLN A 284 -22.48 -2.16 -25.93
N SER A 285 -21.75 -3.27 -25.79
CA SER A 285 -22.03 -4.52 -26.48
C SER A 285 -23.15 -5.31 -25.79
N LYS A 286 -23.72 -6.27 -26.52
CA LYS A 286 -24.70 -7.23 -25.95
C LYS A 286 -24.14 -8.13 -24.86
N PHE A 287 -22.81 -8.18 -24.70
CA PHE A 287 -22.12 -9.05 -23.75
C PHE A 287 -21.86 -8.38 -22.40
N ALA A 288 -21.98 -7.05 -22.30
CA ALA A 288 -21.79 -6.33 -21.04
C ALA A 288 -22.64 -6.87 -19.88
N PRO A 289 -23.90 -7.32 -20.06
CA PRO A 289 -24.68 -7.91 -18.98
C PRO A 289 -24.05 -9.15 -18.32
N LEU A 290 -23.14 -9.87 -18.98
CA LEU A 290 -22.49 -11.04 -18.40
C LEU A 290 -21.55 -10.68 -17.23
N ILE A 291 -21.01 -9.46 -17.21
CA ILE A 291 -20.16 -8.99 -16.10
C ILE A 291 -20.96 -8.33 -14.98
N TYR A 292 -22.28 -8.26 -15.05
CA TYR A 292 -23.12 -7.59 -14.04
C TYR A 292 -23.54 -8.55 -12.93
N ARG A 293 -23.62 -8.03 -11.70
CA ARG A 293 -24.07 -8.75 -10.49
C ARG A 293 -24.96 -7.83 -9.65
N GLU A 294 -26.10 -8.35 -9.20
CA GLU A 294 -27.02 -7.66 -8.28
C GLU A 294 -26.58 -7.81 -6.81
#